data_AF-A0A7L3W6I4-F1
#
_entry.id   AF-A0A7L3W6I4-F1
#
_cell.length_a   1.000
_cell.length_b   1.000
_cell.length_c   1.000
_cell.angle_alpha   90.00
_cell.angle_beta   90.00
_cell.angle_gamma   90.00
#
_symmetry.space_group_name_H-M   'P 1'
#
loop_
_entity.id
_entity.type
_entity.pdbx_description
1 polymer ?
#
loop_
_entity_poly.entity_id
_entity_poly.type
_entity_poly.pdbx_seq_one_letter_code
_entity_poly.pdbx_strand_id
1 'polypeptide(L)'
;VASIRQHLASIYEKEEDWRNAAQVLVGIPLETGQKQYNVDYKLETYLKIARLYLEDDDPVQAEAYINRASLLQNESTNEQLQIHYKVVCYARVLDYRRKFIEAAQRYNELSYKSIVHETERLEALKHALHCTILASAGQQRSRMLATLFKDERCQQLAAYGILEKMYLDRIIRGNQLQEFAAMLMPHQKATTADGSSILDRAVIEHNLLSASKLYNNITFEELGALLEIPAAKVQ
;
A
#
# COMPACT_ATOMS: atom_id res chain seq x y z
N VAL A 1 -16.01 31.85 -2.94
CA VAL A 1 -14.93 31.36 -2.05
C VAL A 1 -14.41 29.98 -2.47
N ALA A 2 -15.25 28.95 -2.57
CA ALA A 2 -14.81 27.61 -2.97
C ALA A 2 -14.09 27.57 -4.34
N SER A 3 -14.64 28.21 -5.38
CA SER A 3 -14.02 28.25 -6.72
C SER A 3 -12.63 28.93 -6.74
N ILE A 4 -12.44 29.98 -5.93
CA ILE A 4 -11.14 30.68 -5.79
C ILE A 4 -10.12 29.76 -5.12
N ARG A 5 -10.52 29.07 -4.04
CA ARG A 5 -9.67 28.11 -3.34
C ARG A 5 -9.30 26.92 -4.22
N GLN A 6 -10.21 26.43 -5.06
CA GLN A 6 -9.92 25.38 -6.03
C GLN A 6 -8.87 25.82 -7.07
N HIS A 7 -9.00 27.03 -7.64
CA HIS A 7 -8.01 27.55 -8.58
C HIS A 7 -6.66 27.78 -7.91
N LEU A 8 -6.66 28.33 -6.69
CA LEU A 8 -5.44 28.55 -5.91
C LEU A 8 -4.74 27.23 -5.56
N ALA A 9 -5.50 26.20 -5.18
CA ALA A 9 -4.94 24.87 -4.95
C ALA A 9 -4.33 24.25 -6.21
N SER A 10 -4.95 24.44 -7.38
CA SER A 10 -4.38 23.99 -8.65
C SER A 10 -3.14 24.77 -9.09
N ILE A 11 -2.94 26.01 -8.60
CA ILE A 11 -1.70 26.76 -8.82
C ILE A 11 -0.60 26.19 -7.93
N TYR A 12 -0.86 26.02 -6.62
CA TYR A 12 0.10 25.39 -5.71
C TYR A 12 0.46 23.96 -6.13
N GLU A 13 -0.48 23.20 -6.68
CA GLU A 13 -0.22 21.87 -7.25
C GLU A 13 0.76 21.91 -8.43
N LYS A 14 0.74 22.97 -9.25
CA LYS A 14 1.71 23.17 -10.36
C LYS A 14 3.07 23.64 -9.88
N GLU A 15 3.13 24.30 -8.73
CA GLU A 15 4.36 24.78 -8.10
C GLU A 15 4.99 23.73 -7.18
N GLU A 16 4.45 22.50 -7.18
CA GLU A 16 4.88 21.37 -6.32
C GLU A 16 4.78 21.68 -4.82
N ASP A 17 3.95 22.66 -4.44
CA ASP A 17 3.71 23.04 -3.04
C ASP A 17 2.48 22.31 -2.49
N TRP A 18 2.67 21.02 -2.21
CA TRP A 18 1.61 20.08 -1.81
C TRP A 18 0.93 20.47 -0.51
N ARG A 19 1.70 20.94 0.47
CA ARG A 19 1.21 21.31 1.80
C ARG A 19 0.29 22.52 1.75
N ASN A 20 0.69 23.56 1.02
CA ASN A 20 -0.12 24.77 0.89
C ASN A 20 -1.38 24.51 0.04
N ALA A 21 -1.27 23.69 -1.01
CA ALA A 21 -2.42 23.24 -1.80
C ALA A 21 -3.46 22.53 -0.91
N ALA A 22 -3.01 21.61 -0.03
CA ALA A 22 -3.90 20.87 0.87
C ALA A 22 -4.60 21.81 1.87
N GLN A 23 -3.86 22.74 2.49
CA GLN A 23 -4.44 23.69 3.45
C GLN A 23 -5.48 24.61 2.83
N VAL A 24 -5.26 25.06 1.58
CA VAL A 24 -6.22 25.89 0.85
C VAL A 24 -7.55 25.17 0.63
N LEU A 25 -7.49 23.86 0.30
CA LEU A 25 -8.66 23.01 0.10
C LEU A 25 -9.35 22.66 1.43
N VAL A 26 -8.60 22.40 2.49
CA VAL A 26 -9.14 22.18 3.85
C VAL A 26 -9.92 23.40 4.35
N GLY A 27 -9.48 24.61 3.97
CA GLY A 27 -10.18 25.86 4.27
C GLY A 27 -11.51 26.06 3.53
N ILE A 28 -11.95 25.11 2.70
CA ILE A 28 -13.29 25.12 2.10
C ILE A 28 -14.27 24.56 3.14
N PRO A 29 -15.29 25.33 3.60
CA PRO A 29 -16.26 24.85 4.57
C PRO A 29 -17.26 23.89 3.90
N LEU A 30 -16.86 22.63 3.73
CA LEU A 30 -17.64 21.57 3.07
C LEU A 30 -18.82 21.07 3.92
N GLU A 31 -18.71 21.16 5.25
CA GLU A 31 -19.76 20.75 6.21
C GLU A 31 -20.32 21.92 7.04
N THR A 32 -19.50 22.94 7.29
CA THR A 32 -19.86 24.10 8.13
C THR A 32 -20.41 25.29 7.36
N GLY A 33 -20.53 25.18 6.04
CA GLY A 33 -21.07 26.24 5.19
C GLY A 33 -22.60 26.26 5.14
N GLN A 34 -23.21 27.45 4.99
CA GLN A 34 -24.64 27.60 4.70
C GLN A 34 -25.07 26.95 3.36
N LYS A 35 -24.11 26.65 2.46
CA LYS A 35 -24.37 26.07 1.15
C LYS A 35 -24.15 24.56 1.19
N GLN A 36 -25.21 23.79 0.94
CA GLN A 36 -25.10 22.35 0.73
C GLN A 36 -24.42 22.08 -0.62
N TYR A 37 -23.21 21.53 -0.58
CA TYR A 37 -22.50 21.05 -1.76
C TYR A 37 -22.97 19.64 -2.12
N ASN A 38 -22.94 19.31 -3.42
CA ASN A 38 -23.20 17.96 -3.90
C ASN A 38 -22.18 16.98 -3.28
N VAL A 39 -22.62 15.75 -3.01
CA VAL A 39 -21.80 14.67 -2.42
C VAL A 39 -20.56 14.42 -3.27
N ASP A 40 -20.70 14.41 -4.59
CA ASP A 40 -19.59 14.20 -5.53
C ASP A 40 -18.51 15.28 -5.40
N TYR A 41 -18.91 16.54 -5.21
CA TYR A 41 -17.97 17.66 -5.05
C TYR A 41 -17.19 17.57 -3.73
N LYS A 42 -17.86 17.13 -2.65
CA LYS A 42 -17.20 16.88 -1.36
C LYS A 42 -16.21 15.73 -1.49
N LEU A 43 -16.60 14.65 -2.16
CA LEU A 43 -15.77 13.47 -2.37
C LEU A 43 -14.51 13.81 -3.17
N GLU A 44 -14.67 14.53 -4.29
CA GLU A 44 -13.57 14.99 -5.14
C GLU A 44 -12.59 15.89 -4.36
N THR A 45 -13.11 16.81 -3.54
CA THR A 45 -12.27 17.70 -2.73
C THR A 45 -11.48 16.93 -1.67
N TYR A 46 -12.12 16.00 -0.94
CA TYR A 46 -11.42 15.17 0.04
C TYR A 46 -10.37 14.26 -0.58
N LEU A 47 -10.63 13.75 -1.78
CA LEU A 47 -9.63 12.98 -2.53
C LEU A 47 -8.44 13.79 -2.93
N LYS A 48 -8.67 15.01 -3.43
CA LYS A 48 -7.59 15.91 -3.79
C LYS A 48 -6.74 16.24 -2.56
N ILE A 49 -7.37 16.50 -1.42
CA ILE A 49 -6.66 16.71 -0.14
C ILE A 49 -5.82 15.48 0.25
N ALA A 50 -6.40 14.28 0.20
CA ALA A 50 -5.68 13.05 0.56
C ALA A 50 -4.48 12.78 -0.37
N ARG A 51 -4.63 13.03 -1.67
CA ARG A 51 -3.52 12.92 -2.64
C ARG A 51 -2.40 13.92 -2.33
N LEU A 52 -2.73 15.17 -2.06
CA LEU A 52 -1.74 16.20 -1.74
C LEU A 52 -0.97 15.86 -0.45
N TYR A 53 -1.65 15.36 0.59
CA TYR A 53 -0.98 14.90 1.80
C TYR A 53 -0.12 13.65 1.60
N LEU A 54 -0.47 12.77 0.65
CA LEU A 54 0.38 11.65 0.28
C LEU A 54 1.66 12.09 -0.42
N GLU A 55 1.59 13.10 -1.30
CA GLU A 55 2.79 13.66 -1.95
C GLU A 55 3.64 14.49 -0.96
N ASP A 56 3.06 15.01 0.12
CA ASP A 56 3.75 15.68 1.24
C ASP A 56 4.29 14.69 2.31
N ASP A 57 4.25 13.38 2.05
CA ASP A 57 4.65 12.31 2.99
C ASP A 57 3.94 12.35 4.38
N ASP A 58 2.73 12.94 4.47
CA ASP A 58 1.88 12.94 5.68
C ASP A 58 0.69 11.97 5.55
N PRO A 59 0.90 10.67 5.80
CA PRO A 59 -0.16 9.68 5.67
C PRO A 59 -1.20 9.75 6.78
N VAL A 60 -0.92 10.46 7.89
CA VAL A 60 -1.85 10.57 9.03
C VAL A 60 -2.99 11.51 8.66
N GLN A 61 -2.66 12.68 8.07
CA GLN A 61 -3.68 13.60 7.57
C GLN A 61 -4.43 12.98 6.39
N ALA A 62 -3.73 12.31 5.48
CA ALA A 62 -4.39 11.60 4.38
C ALA A 62 -5.40 10.55 4.87
N GLU A 63 -5.08 9.77 5.91
CA GLU A 63 -6.00 8.80 6.54
C GLU A 63 -7.23 9.47 7.17
N ALA A 64 -7.07 10.65 7.79
CA ALA A 64 -8.20 11.37 8.37
C ALA A 64 -9.21 11.84 7.30
N TYR A 65 -8.72 12.42 6.19
CA TYR A 65 -9.59 12.93 5.12
C TYR A 65 -10.20 11.80 4.29
N ILE A 66 -9.47 10.70 4.07
CA ILE A 66 -10.02 9.54 3.38
C ILE A 66 -11.10 8.87 4.26
N ASN A 67 -10.94 8.76 5.58
CA ASN A 67 -11.99 8.20 6.43
C ASN A 67 -13.29 9.01 6.38
N ARG A 68 -13.22 10.35 6.30
CA ARG A 68 -14.41 11.20 6.09
C ARG A 68 -15.08 10.95 4.75
N ALA A 69 -14.27 10.84 3.70
CA ALA A 69 -14.75 10.54 2.36
C ALA A 69 -15.36 9.12 2.26
N SER A 70 -14.97 8.19 3.13
CA SER A 70 -15.51 6.82 3.14
C SER A 70 -16.97 6.75 3.57
N LEU A 71 -17.42 7.74 4.35
CA LEU A 71 -18.82 7.89 4.77
C LEU A 71 -19.69 8.37 3.59
N LEU A 72 -19.13 9.25 2.76
CA LEU A 72 -19.82 9.87 1.62
C LEU A 72 -19.82 8.99 0.36
N GLN A 73 -18.92 8.00 0.29
CA GLN A 73 -18.81 7.13 -0.89
C GLN A 73 -20.12 6.39 -1.18
N ASN A 74 -20.82 5.92 -0.13
CA ASN A 74 -22.00 5.08 -0.27
C ASN A 74 -23.23 5.89 -0.74
N GLU A 75 -23.16 7.22 -0.63
CA GLU A 75 -24.21 8.15 -1.04
C GLU A 75 -23.98 8.72 -2.45
N SER A 76 -22.77 8.59 -3.01
CA SER A 76 -22.47 9.04 -4.37
C SER A 76 -23.04 8.07 -5.41
N THR A 77 -23.52 8.60 -6.53
CA THR A 77 -24.02 7.82 -7.68
C THR A 77 -22.96 7.58 -8.75
N ASN A 78 -21.75 8.13 -8.59
CA ASN A 78 -20.70 8.05 -9.59
C ASN A 78 -19.72 6.89 -9.29
N GLU A 79 -19.95 5.75 -9.96
CA GLU A 79 -19.14 4.54 -9.77
C GLU A 79 -17.66 4.74 -10.11
N GLN A 80 -17.31 5.52 -11.14
CA GLN A 80 -15.92 5.81 -11.50
C GLN A 80 -15.21 6.62 -10.41
N LEU A 81 -15.89 7.62 -9.84
CA LEU A 81 -15.34 8.43 -8.75
C LEU A 81 -15.20 7.59 -7.48
N GLN A 82 -16.16 6.70 -7.19
CA GLN A 82 -16.08 5.74 -6.08
C GLN A 82 -14.93 4.74 -6.25
N ILE A 83 -14.59 4.35 -7.49
CA ILE A 83 -13.47 3.45 -7.77
C ILE A 83 -12.16 4.21 -7.58
N HIS A 84 -11.98 5.37 -8.22
CA HIS A 84 -10.81 6.22 -7.96
C HIS A 84 -10.64 6.51 -6.46
N TYR A 85 -11.76 6.72 -5.76
CA TYR A 85 -11.86 6.93 -4.32
C TYR A 85 -11.39 5.74 -3.48
N LYS A 86 -12.05 4.59 -3.62
CA LYS A 86 -11.81 3.38 -2.82
C LYS A 86 -10.42 2.80 -3.03
N VAL A 87 -9.78 3.10 -4.15
CA VAL A 87 -8.77 2.22 -4.71
C VAL A 87 -7.42 2.88 -4.82
N VAL A 88 -7.33 4.06 -5.45
CA VAL A 88 -6.03 4.69 -5.68
C VAL A 88 -5.60 5.42 -4.41
N CYS A 89 -6.49 6.15 -3.76
CA CYS A 89 -6.10 6.95 -2.59
C CYS A 89 -6.15 6.12 -1.30
N TYR A 90 -7.22 5.37 -1.05
CA TYR A 90 -7.32 4.61 0.21
C TYR A 90 -6.28 3.50 0.35
N ALA A 91 -6.06 2.70 -0.69
CA ALA A 91 -5.06 1.64 -0.64
C ALA A 91 -3.63 2.21 -0.57
N ARG A 92 -3.35 3.32 -1.26
CA ARG A 92 -2.06 4.04 -1.11
C ARG A 92 -1.88 4.56 0.31
N VAL A 93 -2.90 5.17 0.93
CA VAL A 93 -2.81 5.61 2.34
C VAL A 93 -2.49 4.43 3.26
N LEU A 94 -3.15 3.28 3.10
CA LEU A 94 -2.86 2.09 3.90
C LEU A 94 -1.43 1.57 3.71
N ASP A 95 -0.93 1.60 2.47
CA ASP A 95 0.45 1.24 2.14
C ASP A 95 1.45 2.18 2.84
N TYR A 96 1.22 3.51 2.79
CA TYR A 96 2.06 4.49 3.49
C TYR A 96 1.97 4.36 5.03
N ARG A 97 0.82 3.94 5.56
CA ARG A 97 0.63 3.65 6.99
C ARG A 97 1.23 2.29 7.42
N ARG A 98 1.87 1.56 6.49
CA ARG A 98 2.45 0.21 6.70
C ARG A 98 1.40 -0.86 7.05
N LYS A 99 0.11 -0.61 6.77
CA LYS A 99 -0.97 -1.59 6.90
C LYS A 99 -1.04 -2.45 5.63
N PHE A 100 0.04 -3.18 5.35
CA PHE A 100 0.25 -3.83 4.07
C PHE A 100 -0.79 -4.92 3.73
N ILE A 101 -1.26 -5.69 4.71
CA ILE A 101 -2.29 -6.72 4.45
C ILE A 101 -3.63 -6.10 4.07
N GLU A 102 -4.06 -5.05 4.77
CA GLU A 102 -5.29 -4.34 4.45
C GLU A 102 -5.19 -3.68 3.07
N ALA A 103 -4.04 -3.06 2.76
CA ALA A 103 -3.76 -2.51 1.44
C ALA A 103 -3.83 -3.61 0.36
N ALA A 104 -3.20 -4.76 0.59
CA ALA A 104 -3.20 -5.88 -0.35
C ALA A 104 -4.60 -6.42 -0.65
N GLN A 105 -5.45 -6.54 0.38
CA GLN A 105 -6.86 -6.93 0.20
C GLN A 105 -7.60 -5.95 -0.71
N ARG A 106 -7.44 -4.64 -0.48
CA ARG A 106 -8.08 -3.60 -1.29
C ARG A 106 -7.58 -3.57 -2.73
N TYR A 107 -6.28 -3.72 -2.94
CA TYR A 107 -5.70 -3.81 -4.28
C TYR A 107 -6.13 -5.09 -5.02
N ASN A 108 -6.25 -6.22 -4.31
CA ASN A 108 -6.74 -7.46 -4.89
C ASN A 108 -8.22 -7.36 -5.30
N GLU A 109 -9.08 -6.80 -4.45
CA GLU A 109 -10.48 -6.50 -4.76
C GLU A 109 -10.61 -5.60 -6.02
N LEU A 110 -9.69 -4.65 -6.21
CA LEU A 110 -9.68 -3.83 -7.42
C LEU A 110 -9.47 -4.66 -8.67
N SER A 111 -8.50 -5.57 -8.64
CA SER A 111 -8.08 -6.31 -9.82
C SER A 111 -9.24 -7.09 -10.45
N TYR A 112 -10.31 -7.39 -9.70
CA TYR A 112 -11.51 -8.08 -10.16
C TYR A 112 -12.62 -7.16 -10.70
N LYS A 113 -12.51 -5.84 -10.53
CA LYS A 113 -13.52 -4.89 -11.04
C LYS A 113 -13.35 -4.69 -12.56
N SER A 114 -14.35 -5.11 -13.33
CA SER A 114 -14.38 -5.03 -14.80
C SER A 114 -14.47 -3.61 -15.37
N ILE A 115 -14.88 -2.66 -14.55
CA ILE A 115 -15.00 -1.24 -14.88
C ILE A 115 -13.64 -0.51 -14.89
N VAL A 116 -12.59 -1.15 -14.37
CA VAL A 116 -11.22 -0.63 -14.39
C VAL A 116 -10.49 -1.13 -15.63
N HIS A 117 -9.69 -0.26 -16.24
CA HIS A 117 -8.92 -0.60 -17.42
C HIS A 117 -7.94 -1.74 -17.11
N GLU A 118 -7.65 -2.59 -18.11
CA GLU A 118 -6.83 -3.79 -17.92
C GLU A 118 -5.42 -3.48 -17.38
N THR A 119 -4.83 -2.37 -17.83
CA THR A 119 -3.52 -1.88 -17.35
C THR A 119 -3.54 -1.51 -15.87
N GLU A 120 -4.56 -0.79 -15.41
CA GLU A 120 -4.72 -0.39 -14.02
C GLU A 120 -5.05 -1.60 -13.12
N ARG A 121 -5.77 -2.59 -13.64
CA ARG A 121 -6.02 -3.86 -12.95
C ARG A 121 -4.72 -4.63 -12.70
N LEU A 122 -3.84 -4.68 -13.71
CA LEU A 122 -2.53 -5.33 -13.58
C LEU A 122 -1.62 -4.56 -12.63
N GLU A 123 -1.63 -3.23 -12.69
CA GLU A 123 -0.87 -2.38 -11.78
C GLU A 123 -1.35 -2.55 -10.33
N ALA A 124 -2.65 -2.60 -10.08
CA ALA A 124 -3.16 -2.89 -8.74
C ALA A 124 -2.80 -4.30 -8.26
N LEU A 125 -2.83 -5.30 -9.13
CA LEU A 125 -2.37 -6.64 -8.77
C LEU A 125 -0.89 -6.65 -8.37
N LYS A 126 -0.05 -5.87 -9.08
CA LYS A 126 1.36 -5.65 -8.71
C LYS A 126 1.49 -5.00 -7.32
N HIS A 127 0.71 -3.96 -7.04
CA HIS A 127 0.70 -3.32 -5.72
C HIS A 127 0.21 -4.27 -4.62
N ALA A 128 -0.83 -5.08 -4.88
CA ALA A 128 -1.31 -6.11 -3.97
C ALA A 128 -0.22 -7.12 -3.62
N LEU A 129 0.51 -7.57 -4.64
CA LEU A 129 1.61 -8.50 -4.49
C LEU A 129 2.75 -7.90 -3.67
N HIS A 130 3.15 -6.67 -3.98
CA HIS A 130 4.20 -5.98 -3.24
C HIS A 130 3.84 -5.80 -1.76
N CYS A 131 2.63 -5.35 -1.47
CA CYS A 131 2.13 -5.21 -0.11
C CYS A 131 2.06 -6.58 0.60
N THR A 132 1.63 -7.65 -0.08
CA THR A 132 1.58 -8.98 0.54
C THR A 132 2.97 -9.50 0.90
N ILE A 133 3.97 -9.23 0.06
CA ILE A 133 5.36 -9.61 0.31
C ILE A 133 5.92 -8.83 1.52
N LEU A 134 5.67 -7.51 1.57
CA LEU A 134 6.12 -6.59 2.63
C LEU A 134 5.41 -6.79 3.98
N ALA A 135 4.24 -7.42 3.97
CA ALA A 135 3.52 -7.72 5.19
C ALA A 135 4.25 -8.72 6.10
N SER A 136 4.10 -8.55 7.41
CA SER A 136 4.58 -9.50 8.42
C SER A 136 4.03 -10.92 8.21
N ALA A 137 4.84 -11.91 8.54
CA ALA A 137 4.46 -13.32 8.42
C ALA A 137 3.24 -13.64 9.31
N GLY A 138 2.20 -14.24 8.74
CA GLY A 138 0.97 -14.57 9.47
C GLY A 138 -0.11 -15.24 8.62
N GLN A 139 -1.18 -15.69 9.27
CA GLN A 139 -2.24 -16.48 8.59
C GLN A 139 -2.96 -15.67 7.49
N GLN A 140 -3.21 -14.38 7.72
CA GLN A 140 -3.84 -13.51 6.71
C GLN A 140 -2.96 -13.35 5.47
N ARG A 141 -1.64 -13.22 5.67
CA ARG A 141 -0.65 -13.16 4.58
C ARG A 141 -0.64 -14.44 3.77
N SER A 142 -0.58 -15.60 4.41
CA SER A 142 -0.59 -16.90 3.70
C SER A 142 -1.86 -17.11 2.88
N ARG A 143 -3.02 -16.68 3.40
CA ARG A 143 -4.28 -16.70 2.62
C ARG A 143 -4.21 -15.79 1.40
N MET A 144 -3.67 -14.58 1.55
CA MET A 144 -3.50 -13.65 0.43
C MET A 144 -2.51 -14.17 -0.61
N LEU A 145 -1.37 -14.74 -0.18
CA LEU A 145 -0.41 -15.40 -1.07
C LEU A 145 -1.07 -16.54 -1.86
N ALA A 146 -1.93 -17.34 -1.21
CA ALA A 146 -2.67 -18.41 -1.89
C ALA A 146 -3.65 -17.86 -2.94
N THR A 147 -4.34 -16.75 -2.64
CA THR A 147 -5.23 -16.07 -3.60
C THR A 147 -4.45 -15.54 -4.80
N LEU A 148 -3.33 -14.85 -4.56
CA LEU A 148 -2.47 -14.31 -5.61
C LEU A 148 -1.80 -15.41 -6.45
N PHE A 149 -1.39 -16.51 -5.83
CA PHE A 149 -0.76 -17.63 -6.53
C PHE A 149 -1.72 -18.37 -7.47
N LYS A 150 -3.02 -18.43 -7.11
CA LYS A 150 -4.07 -19.00 -7.96
C LYS A 150 -4.46 -18.10 -9.13
N ASP A 151 -4.06 -16.83 -9.10
CA ASP A 151 -4.39 -15.87 -10.16
C ASP A 151 -3.34 -15.95 -11.27
N GLU A 152 -3.74 -16.42 -12.46
CA GLU A 152 -2.84 -16.57 -13.61
C GLU A 152 -2.20 -15.26 -14.06
N ARG A 153 -2.86 -14.12 -13.80
CA ARG A 153 -2.33 -12.79 -14.14
C ARG A 153 -1.05 -12.44 -13.38
N CYS A 154 -0.84 -13.06 -12.21
CA CYS A 154 0.40 -12.89 -11.46
C CYS A 154 1.63 -13.43 -12.19
N GLN A 155 1.46 -14.37 -13.13
CA GLN A 155 2.57 -14.92 -13.93
C GLN A 155 3.20 -13.88 -14.87
N GLN A 156 2.45 -12.84 -15.23
CA GLN A 156 2.95 -11.73 -16.05
C GLN A 156 3.84 -10.77 -15.25
N LEU A 157 3.85 -10.87 -13.93
CA LEU A 157 4.61 -9.97 -13.06
C LEU A 157 6.00 -10.54 -12.78
N ALA A 158 7.03 -9.69 -12.87
CA ALA A 158 8.42 -10.06 -12.55
C ALA A 158 8.59 -10.59 -11.10
N ALA A 159 7.69 -10.20 -10.19
CA ALA A 159 7.69 -10.66 -8.81
C ALA A 159 7.07 -12.06 -8.59
N TYR A 160 6.61 -12.76 -9.64
CA TYR A 160 6.03 -14.10 -9.54
C TYR A 160 6.97 -15.13 -8.91
N GLY A 161 8.27 -15.07 -9.25
CA GLY A 161 9.27 -15.99 -8.69
C GLY A 161 9.45 -15.87 -7.18
N ILE A 162 9.13 -14.72 -6.59
CA ILE A 162 9.15 -14.49 -5.15
C ILE A 162 7.83 -14.94 -4.53
N LEU A 163 6.71 -14.65 -5.20
CA LEU A 163 5.39 -15.13 -4.80
C LEU A 163 5.37 -16.66 -4.64
N GLU A 164 5.87 -17.39 -5.65
CA GLU A 164 5.91 -18.85 -5.64
C GLU A 164 6.74 -19.37 -4.46
N LYS A 165 7.94 -18.82 -4.24
CA LYS A 165 8.80 -19.25 -3.14
C LYS A 165 8.19 -18.94 -1.78
N MET A 166 7.58 -17.77 -1.61
CA MET A 166 6.91 -17.42 -0.36
C MET A 166 5.67 -18.28 -0.11
N TYR A 167 4.91 -18.61 -1.16
CA TYR A 167 3.75 -19.49 -1.05
C TYR A 167 4.15 -20.94 -0.70
N LEU A 168 5.23 -21.44 -1.29
CA LEU A 168 5.79 -22.78 -0.99
C LEU A 168 6.61 -22.84 0.30
N ASP A 169 6.53 -21.81 1.15
CA ASP A 169 7.30 -21.69 2.39
C ASP A 169 8.81 -21.92 2.18
N ARG A 170 9.38 -21.53 1.02
CA ARG A 170 10.81 -21.63 0.74
C ARG A 170 11.57 -20.43 1.31
N ILE A 171 12.83 -20.67 1.65
CA ILE A 171 13.76 -19.64 2.12
C ILE A 171 14.14 -18.73 0.95
N ILE A 172 14.01 -17.41 1.17
CA ILE A 172 14.39 -16.36 0.21
C ILE A 172 15.82 -15.90 0.53
N ARG A 173 16.71 -15.90 -0.47
CA ARG A 173 18.10 -15.43 -0.35
C ARG A 173 18.23 -13.93 -0.65
N GLY A 174 19.26 -13.28 -0.09
CA GLY A 174 19.50 -11.84 -0.25
C GLY A 174 19.58 -11.34 -1.70
N ASN A 175 20.13 -12.13 -2.62
CA ASN A 175 20.23 -11.73 -4.04
C ASN A 175 18.84 -11.49 -4.70
N GLN A 176 17.86 -12.34 -4.36
CA GLN A 176 16.48 -12.19 -4.88
C GLN A 176 15.76 -11.02 -4.21
N LEU A 177 16.13 -10.75 -2.96
CA LEU A 177 15.62 -9.61 -2.21
C LEU A 177 16.05 -8.29 -2.84
N GLN A 178 17.31 -8.19 -3.30
CA GLN A 178 17.83 -6.97 -3.91
C GLN A 178 17.11 -6.61 -5.22
N GLU A 179 16.86 -7.62 -6.07
CA GLU A 179 16.12 -7.42 -7.31
C GLU A 179 14.68 -6.95 -7.03
N PHE A 180 14.03 -7.53 -6.02
CA PHE A 180 12.70 -7.10 -5.59
C PHE A 180 12.70 -5.70 -4.98
N ALA A 181 13.68 -5.41 -4.11
CA ALA A 181 13.84 -4.11 -3.50
C ALA A 181 13.99 -3.02 -4.56
N ALA A 182 14.66 -3.29 -5.68
CA ALA A 182 14.75 -2.34 -6.79
C ALA A 182 13.37 -1.98 -7.38
N MET A 183 12.41 -2.91 -7.37
CA MET A 183 11.05 -2.71 -7.89
C MET A 183 10.08 -2.01 -6.91
N LEU A 184 10.49 -1.82 -5.65
CA LEU A 184 9.67 -1.17 -4.61
C LEU A 184 9.70 0.36 -4.70
N MET A 185 8.61 0.98 -4.27
CA MET A 185 8.48 2.43 -4.19
C MET A 185 9.36 3.00 -3.06
N PRO A 186 9.77 4.28 -3.12
CA PRO A 186 10.61 4.90 -2.10
C PRO A 186 10.06 4.78 -0.67
N HIS A 187 8.75 4.98 -0.47
CA HIS A 187 8.11 4.87 0.85
C HIS A 187 8.13 3.45 1.41
N GLN A 188 8.16 2.44 0.54
CA GLN A 188 8.22 1.01 0.92
C GLN A 188 9.63 0.59 1.33
N LYS A 189 10.66 1.39 1.00
CA LYS A 189 12.06 1.16 1.38
C LYS A 189 12.43 1.78 2.72
N ALA A 190 11.44 2.21 3.51
CA ALA A 190 11.72 2.84 4.79
C ALA A 190 12.56 1.91 5.68
N THR A 191 13.58 2.49 6.31
CA THR A 191 14.46 1.81 7.24
C THR A 191 13.88 1.90 8.65
N THR A 192 14.04 0.82 9.40
CA THR A 192 13.77 0.78 10.84
C THR A 192 14.97 1.34 11.61
N ALA A 193 14.78 1.62 12.91
CA ALA A 193 15.81 2.19 13.79
C ALA A 193 17.12 1.37 13.81
N ASP A 194 17.03 0.07 13.51
CA ASP A 194 18.16 -0.86 13.43
C ASP A 194 18.91 -0.82 12.08
N GLY A 195 18.60 0.14 11.21
CA GLY A 195 19.17 0.28 9.87
C GLY A 195 18.69 -0.75 8.85
N SER A 196 17.79 -1.66 9.24
CA SER A 196 17.22 -2.70 8.36
C SER A 196 15.98 -2.18 7.63
N SER A 197 15.76 -2.57 6.37
CA SER A 197 14.55 -2.20 5.64
C SER A 197 13.32 -2.98 6.16
N ILE A 198 12.12 -2.45 5.89
CA ILE A 198 10.85 -3.17 6.17
C ILE A 198 10.86 -4.56 5.50
N LEU A 199 11.40 -4.63 4.28
CA LEU A 199 11.49 -5.86 3.51
C LEU A 199 12.42 -6.88 4.19
N ASP A 200 13.58 -6.46 4.71
CA ASP A 200 14.51 -7.35 5.41
C ASP A 200 13.84 -8.00 6.61
N ARG A 201 13.11 -7.21 7.41
CA ARG A 201 12.38 -7.71 8.56
C ARG A 201 11.30 -8.72 8.15
N ALA A 202 10.49 -8.39 7.15
CA ALA A 202 9.43 -9.28 6.66
C ALA A 202 9.99 -10.62 6.14
N VAL A 203 11.15 -10.58 5.48
CA VAL A 203 11.81 -11.80 4.98
C VAL A 203 12.48 -12.61 6.07
N ILE A 204 13.07 -11.99 7.08
CA ILE A 204 13.58 -12.70 8.26
C ILE A 204 12.43 -13.42 8.98
N GLU A 205 11.32 -12.73 9.25
CA GLU A 205 10.12 -13.31 9.88
C GLU A 205 9.56 -14.48 9.05
N HIS A 206 9.48 -14.31 7.73
CA HIS A 206 9.04 -15.37 6.81
C HIS A 206 9.97 -16.58 6.82
N ASN A 207 11.27 -16.35 6.64
CA ASN A 207 12.24 -17.43 6.56
C ASN A 207 12.36 -18.20 7.89
N LEU A 208 12.17 -17.53 9.03
CA LEU A 208 12.13 -18.17 10.35
C LEU A 208 10.90 -19.09 10.47
N LEU A 209 9.72 -18.64 10.01
CA LEU A 209 8.51 -19.48 9.96
C LEU A 209 8.66 -20.66 8.99
N SER A 210 9.36 -20.46 7.87
CA SER A 210 9.72 -21.54 6.95
C SER A 210 10.67 -22.54 7.60
N ALA A 211 11.70 -22.07 8.29
CA ALA A 211 12.67 -22.92 8.99
C ALA A 211 11.99 -23.74 10.09
N SER A 212 11.03 -23.17 10.84
CA SER A 212 10.30 -23.90 11.88
C SER A 212 9.45 -25.05 11.34
N LYS A 213 9.05 -25.01 10.06
CA LYS A 213 8.31 -26.09 9.40
C LYS A 213 9.24 -27.16 8.81
N LEU A 214 10.47 -26.78 8.47
CA LEU A 214 11.45 -27.65 7.80
C LEU A 214 12.34 -28.38 8.80
N TYR A 215 12.69 -27.76 9.93
CA TYR A 215 13.63 -28.28 10.91
C TYR A 215 12.92 -28.53 12.25
N ASN A 216 13.13 -29.70 12.84
CA ASN A 216 12.68 -30.00 14.20
C ASN A 216 13.54 -29.28 15.25
N ASN A 217 14.82 -29.10 14.95
CA ASN A 217 15.78 -28.34 15.73
C ASN A 217 16.88 -27.80 14.79
N ILE A 218 17.38 -26.61 15.09
CA ILE A 218 18.48 -25.97 14.36
C ILE A 218 19.26 -25.09 15.34
N THR A 219 20.58 -25.02 15.18
CA THR A 219 21.41 -24.14 16.02
C THR A 219 21.25 -22.68 15.58
N PHE A 220 21.42 -21.72 16.50
CA PHE A 220 21.36 -20.30 16.15
C PHE A 220 22.44 -19.87 15.15
N GLU A 221 23.58 -20.55 15.15
CA GLU A 221 24.68 -20.32 14.20
C GLU A 221 24.31 -20.75 12.78
N GLU A 222 23.75 -21.95 12.61
CA GLU A 222 23.29 -22.45 11.30
C GLU A 222 22.07 -21.67 10.80
N LEU A 223 21.14 -21.31 11.70
CA LEU A 223 19.98 -20.49 11.34
C LEU A 223 20.41 -19.08 10.90
N GLY A 224 21.38 -18.48 11.61
CA GLY A 224 21.98 -17.20 11.21
C GLY A 224 22.69 -17.28 9.86
N ALA A 225 23.47 -18.34 9.62
CA ALA A 225 24.14 -18.57 8.34
C ALA A 225 23.16 -18.77 7.17
N LEU A 226 22.04 -19.45 7.41
CA LEU A 226 20.99 -19.70 6.43
C LEU A 226 20.19 -18.43 6.07
N LEU A 227 20.02 -17.55 7.04
CA LEU A 227 19.26 -16.30 6.94
C LEU A 227 20.13 -15.09 6.58
N GLU A 228 21.45 -15.27 6.46
CA GLU A 228 22.44 -14.19 6.25
C GLU A 228 22.36 -13.08 7.33
N ILE A 229 22.00 -13.44 8.57
CA ILE A 229 21.91 -12.51 9.71
C ILE A 229 22.78 -12.96 10.89
N PRO A 230 23.29 -12.01 11.71
CA PRO A 230 24.07 -12.33 12.89
C PRO A 230 23.24 -13.17 13.88
N ALA A 231 23.85 -14.19 14.49
CA ALA A 231 23.20 -15.08 15.45
C ALA A 231 22.50 -14.32 16.60
N ALA A 232 23.05 -13.17 17.01
CA ALA A 232 22.46 -12.31 18.05
C ALA A 232 21.09 -11.70 17.65
N LYS A 233 20.77 -11.63 16.35
CA LYS A 233 19.48 -11.13 15.84
C LYS A 233 18.46 -12.26 15.64
N VAL A 234 18.92 -13.51 15.76
CA VAL A 234 18.11 -14.74 15.67
C VAL A 234 17.62 -15.18 17.06
N GLN A 235 18.35 -14.81 18.12
CA GLN A 235 18.05 -15.07 19.53
C GLN A 235 16.92 -14.16 20.05
#